data_AF-A0A4R9PYZ1-F1
#
_entry.id   AF-A0A4R9PYZ1-F1
#
_cell.length_a   1.000
_cell.length_b   1.000
_cell.length_c   1.000
_cell.angle_alpha   90.00
_cell.angle_beta   90.00
_cell.angle_gamma   90.00
#
_symmetry.space_group_name_H-M   'P 1'
#
loop_
_entity.id
_entity.type
_entity.pdbx_description
1 polymer ?
#
loop_
_entity_poly.entity_id
_entity_poly.type
_entity_poly.pdbx_seq_one_letter_code
_entity_poly.pdbx_strand_id
1 'polypeptide(L)'
;RYDEVDDIRRARRVPSLQLAGTPDRTTLDLNAMLDRGVRLVGRLAGITEDGKAQFAGSLRNMCALSDLKMARLLDLIDEWARDNGLDATVGPPDRPPPTRVEDNPPLGLDLAGGAIRTIIWASGYRPDYSWLELPVLD
;
A
#
# COMPACT_ATOMS: atom_id res chain seq x y z
N ARG A 1 -11.52 -23.01 2.87
CA ARG A 1 -11.00 -23.93 1.84
C ARG A 1 -11.13 -23.25 0.47
N TYR A 2 -10.31 -23.53 -0.56
CA TYR A 2 -10.34 -22.72 -1.80
C TYR A 2 -11.63 -22.88 -2.62
N ASP A 3 -12.37 -23.96 -2.36
CA ASP A 3 -13.68 -24.31 -2.91
C ASP A 3 -14.87 -23.69 -2.14
N GLU A 4 -14.61 -23.00 -1.03
CA GLU A 4 -15.60 -22.23 -0.26
C GLU A 4 -15.56 -20.73 -0.61
N VAL A 5 -14.77 -20.36 -1.63
CA VAL A 5 -14.59 -18.97 -2.07
C VAL A 5 -15.27 -18.80 -3.42
N ASP A 6 -16.30 -17.95 -3.48
CA ASP A 6 -17.07 -17.68 -4.70
C ASP A 6 -16.22 -17.28 -5.90
N ASP A 7 -15.15 -16.51 -5.68
CA ASP A 7 -14.19 -16.11 -6.71
C ASP A 7 -12.76 -16.06 -6.16
N ILE A 8 -11.99 -17.11 -6.46
CA ILE A 8 -10.61 -17.24 -6.04
C ILE A 8 -9.68 -16.19 -6.66
N ARG A 9 -9.97 -15.69 -7.87
CA ARG A 9 -9.17 -14.64 -8.51
C ARG A 9 -9.39 -13.31 -7.79
N ARG A 10 -10.62 -13.02 -7.38
CA ARG A 10 -10.93 -11.85 -6.55
C ARG A 10 -10.26 -11.95 -5.18
N ALA A 11 -10.36 -13.10 -4.52
CA ALA A 11 -9.79 -13.32 -3.20
C ALA A 11 -8.26 -13.12 -3.17
N ARG A 12 -7.55 -13.59 -4.20
CA ARG A 12 -6.09 -13.38 -4.35
C ARG A 12 -5.68 -11.92 -4.61
N ARG A 13 -6.63 -11.06 -5.00
CA ARG A 13 -6.40 -9.63 -5.26
C ARG A 13 -6.83 -8.74 -4.10
N VAL A 14 -7.36 -9.33 -3.02
CA VAL A 14 -7.66 -8.58 -1.79
C VAL A 14 -6.34 -8.05 -1.23
N PRO A 15 -6.28 -6.77 -0.82
CA PRO A 15 -5.08 -6.22 -0.22
C PRO A 15 -4.66 -7.02 1.01
N SER A 16 -3.36 -7.30 1.11
CA SER A 16 -2.78 -7.89 2.31
C SER A 16 -2.66 -6.81 3.39
N LEU A 17 -3.21 -7.09 4.57
CA LEU A 17 -2.98 -6.26 5.75
C LEU A 17 -1.49 -6.33 6.10
N GLN A 18 -0.81 -5.20 5.93
CA GLN A 18 0.59 -5.08 6.35
C GLN A 18 0.61 -4.93 7.87
N LEU A 19 1.24 -5.89 8.55
CA LEU A 19 1.41 -5.86 10.00
C LEU A 19 2.87 -5.55 10.32
N ALA A 20 3.09 -4.53 11.16
CA ALA A 20 4.39 -4.25 11.74
C ALA A 20 4.51 -4.95 13.09
N GLY A 21 5.42 -5.93 13.20
CA GLY A 21 5.65 -6.72 14.41
C GLY A 21 6.74 -6.13 15.30
N THR A 22 6.68 -4.84 15.62
CA THR A 22 7.69 -4.19 16.47
C THR A 22 7.35 -4.35 17.97
N PRO A 23 8.32 -4.58 18.86
CA PRO A 23 8.05 -4.74 20.30
C PRO A 23 7.38 -3.51 20.93
N ASP A 24 7.68 -2.32 20.42
CA ASP A 24 7.10 -1.05 20.83
C ASP A 24 5.79 -0.71 20.13
N ARG A 25 5.28 -1.63 19.28
CA ARG A 25 4.03 -1.49 18.51
C ARG A 25 3.98 -0.21 17.67
N THR A 26 5.14 0.25 17.22
CA THR A 26 5.25 1.41 16.34
C THR A 26 4.70 1.12 14.95
N THR A 27 3.84 2.02 14.48
CA THR A 27 3.32 2.01 13.12
C THR A 27 4.36 2.56 12.14
N LEU A 28 4.42 1.94 10.95
CA LEU A 28 5.25 2.38 9.83
C LEU A 28 4.37 2.67 8.61
N ASP A 29 3.54 3.70 8.71
CA ASP A 29 2.68 4.15 7.61
C ASP A 29 3.31 5.30 6.81
N LEU A 30 2.59 5.78 5.79
CA LEU A 30 3.05 6.89 4.95
C LEU A 30 3.21 8.19 5.73
N ASN A 31 2.40 8.42 6.76
CA ASN A 31 2.51 9.59 7.62
C ASN A 31 3.79 9.54 8.47
N ALA A 32 4.11 8.39 9.05
CA ALA A 32 5.33 8.13 9.79
C ALA A 32 6.59 8.22 8.91
N MET A 33 6.48 7.95 7.61
CA MET A 33 7.54 8.19 6.62
C MET A 33 7.72 9.68 6.31
N LEU A 34 6.63 10.41 6.10
CA LEU A 34 6.67 11.86 5.91
C LEU A 34 7.32 12.56 7.11
N ASP A 35 6.98 12.14 8.33
CA ASP A 35 7.56 12.69 9.56
C ASP A 35 9.08 12.41 9.69
N ARG A 36 9.58 11.42 8.95
CA ARG A 36 11.02 11.09 8.83
C ARG A 36 11.70 11.78 7.65
N GLY A 37 11.00 12.67 6.94
CA GLY A 37 11.55 13.42 5.81
C GLY A 37 11.47 12.70 4.46
N VAL A 38 10.73 11.59 4.37
CA VAL A 38 10.44 10.98 3.07
C VAL A 38 9.49 11.88 2.30
N ARG A 39 9.81 12.18 1.05
CA ARG A 39 8.87 12.83 0.13
C ARG A 39 8.11 11.78 -0.66
N LEU A 40 6.78 11.80 -0.56
CA LEU A 40 5.92 10.92 -1.34
C LEU A 40 5.77 11.45 -2.76
N VAL A 41 5.90 10.56 -3.74
CA VAL A 41 5.68 10.84 -5.16
C VAL A 41 4.73 9.81 -5.74
N GLY A 42 4.14 10.12 -6.90
CA GLY A 42 3.24 9.19 -7.58
C GLY A 42 3.94 7.94 -8.11
N ARG A 43 3.14 6.98 -8.59
CA ARG A 43 3.67 5.77 -9.24
C ARG A 43 4.57 6.15 -10.42
N LEU A 44 5.78 5.61 -10.48
CA LEU A 44 6.65 5.75 -11.66
C LEU A 44 5.92 5.25 -12.91
N ALA A 45 5.74 6.14 -13.88
CA ALA A 45 5.05 5.89 -15.14
C ALA A 45 6.03 5.64 -16.30
N GLY A 46 7.21 6.26 -16.23
CA GLY A 46 8.25 6.13 -17.25
C GLY A 46 9.48 6.95 -16.88
N ILE A 47 10.52 6.77 -17.68
CA ILE A 47 11.74 7.57 -17.66
C ILE A 47 11.96 8.04 -19.10
N THR A 48 12.14 9.34 -19.29
CA THR A 48 12.40 9.94 -20.61
C THR A 48 13.85 9.69 -21.05
N GLU A 49 14.15 9.93 -22.32
CA GLU A 49 15.50 9.75 -22.87
C GLU A 49 16.55 10.64 -22.17
N ASP A 50 16.15 11.83 -21.70
CA ASP A 50 16.98 12.76 -20.93
C ASP A 50 17.08 12.40 -19.43
N GLY A 51 16.56 11.25 -19.00
CA GLY A 51 16.73 10.74 -17.63
C GLY A 51 15.74 11.31 -16.61
N LYS A 52 14.64 11.92 -17.05
CA LYS A 52 13.59 12.43 -16.16
C LYS A 52 12.59 11.33 -15.82
N ALA A 53 12.45 11.02 -14.53
CA ALA A 53 11.37 10.18 -14.03
C ALA A 53 10.03 10.92 -14.15
N GLN A 54 9.00 10.21 -14.61
CA GLN A 54 7.63 10.71 -14.69
C GLN A 54 6.74 9.93 -13.71
N PHE A 55 5.91 10.64 -12.96
CA PHE A 55 5.02 10.06 -11.96
C PHE A 55 3.54 10.26 -12.34
N ALA A 56 2.74 9.24 -12.08
CA ALA A 56 1.29 9.33 -12.24
C ALA A 56 0.69 10.35 -11.25
N GLY A 57 -0.19 11.23 -11.72
CA GLY A 57 -0.87 12.25 -10.90
C GLY A 57 -1.95 11.72 -9.96
N SER A 58 -2.12 10.40 -9.85
CA SER A 58 -3.19 9.78 -9.06
C SER A 58 -2.85 9.58 -7.58
N LEU A 59 -1.68 10.02 -7.09
CA LEU A 59 -1.21 9.79 -5.71
C LEU A 59 -2.28 10.13 -4.67
N ARG A 60 -2.77 11.38 -4.68
CA ARG A 60 -3.79 11.86 -3.74
C ARG A 60 -5.05 11.00 -3.76
N ASN A 61 -5.55 10.69 -4.96
CA ASN A 61 -6.75 9.88 -5.13
C ASN A 61 -6.53 8.45 -4.62
N MET A 62 -5.37 7.86 -4.88
CA MET A 62 -5.05 6.51 -4.41
C MET A 62 -4.93 6.44 -2.89
N CYS A 63 -4.31 7.43 -2.25
CA CYS A 63 -4.26 7.55 -0.79
C CYS A 63 -5.67 7.67 -0.20
N ALA A 64 -6.49 8.60 -0.70
CA ALA A 64 -7.86 8.78 -0.22
C ALA A 64 -8.73 7.53 -0.39
N LEU A 65 -8.61 6.83 -1.52
CA LEU A 65 -9.32 5.56 -1.74
C LEU A 65 -8.82 4.45 -0.81
N SER A 66 -7.53 4.44 -0.46
CA SER A 66 -6.96 3.49 0.49
C SER A 66 -7.47 3.76 1.91
N ASP A 67 -7.47 5.02 2.35
CA ASP A 67 -7.98 5.44 3.65
C ASP A 67 -9.47 5.09 3.80
N LEU A 68 -10.28 5.34 2.76
CA LEU A 68 -11.71 4.98 2.75
C LEU A 68 -11.93 3.47 2.89
N LYS A 69 -11.10 2.64 2.24
CA LYS A 69 -11.18 1.18 2.35
C LYS A 69 -10.78 0.70 3.73
N MET A 70 -9.73 1.29 4.31
CA MET A 70 -9.29 0.99 5.67
C MET A 70 -10.37 1.33 6.68
N ALA A 71 -10.96 2.53 6.61
CA ALA A 71 -12.04 2.94 7.50
C ALA A 71 -13.22 1.96 7.46
N ARG A 72 -13.68 1.57 6.26
CA ARG A 72 -14.76 0.58 6.10
C ARG A 72 -14.44 -0.78 6.70
N LEU A 73 -13.19 -1.23 6.58
CA LEU A 73 -12.76 -2.49 7.18
C LEU A 73 -12.74 -2.42 8.70
N LEU A 74 -12.22 -1.32 9.27
CA LEU A 74 -12.20 -1.10 10.72
C LEU A 74 -13.63 -1.03 11.27
N ASP A 75 -14.53 -0.32 10.61
CA ASP A 75 -15.96 -0.29 10.96
C ASP A 75 -16.58 -1.70 11.00
N LEU A 76 -16.27 -2.55 10.01
CA LEU A 76 -16.77 -3.93 9.95
C LEU A 76 -16.21 -4.80 11.09
N ILE A 77 -14.94 -4.61 11.47
CA ILE A 77 -14.33 -5.33 12.59
C ILE A 77 -14.99 -4.91 13.91
N ASP A 78 -15.20 -3.60 14.10
CA ASP A 78 -15.84 -3.06 15.29
C ASP A 78 -17.32 -3.49 15.39
N GLU A 79 -18.02 -3.57 14.26
CA GLU A 79 -19.37 -4.10 14.18
C GLU A 79 -19.43 -5.57 14.59
N TRP A 80 -18.55 -6.39 14.02
CA TRP A 80 -18.46 -7.79 14.38
C TRP A 80 -18.14 -8.00 15.87
N ALA A 81 -17.23 -7.20 16.45
CA ALA A 81 -16.87 -7.29 17.86
C ALA A 81 -18.09 -7.01 18.77
N ARG A 82 -18.87 -5.98 18.44
CA ARG A 82 -20.10 -5.62 19.16
C ARG A 82 -21.16 -6.71 19.10
N ASP A 83 -21.41 -7.23 17.90
CA ASP A 83 -22.43 -8.27 17.68
C ASP A 83 -22.09 -9.58 18.41
N ASN A 84 -20.82 -9.78 18.74
CA ASN A 84 -20.32 -10.94 19.50
C ASN A 84 -20.06 -10.62 20.98
N GLY A 85 -20.48 -9.45 21.48
CA GLY A 85 -20.37 -9.07 22.89
C GLY A 85 -18.94 -8.86 23.38
N LEU A 86 -18.00 -8.55 22.48
CA LEU A 86 -16.58 -8.39 22.81
C LEU A 86 -16.20 -6.98 23.28
N ASP A 87 -17.13 -6.02 23.26
CA ASP A 87 -16.89 -4.60 23.61
C ASP A 87 -16.19 -4.38 24.96
N ALA A 88 -16.44 -5.24 25.95
CA ALA A 88 -15.80 -5.16 27.27
C ALA A 88 -14.36 -5.71 27.30
N THR A 89 -13.94 -6.42 26.24
CA THR A 89 -12.65 -7.13 26.16
C THR A 89 -11.69 -6.50 25.15
N VAL A 90 -12.18 -5.66 24.25
CA VAL A 90 -11.39 -4.94 23.25
C VAL A 90 -11.24 -3.46 23.62
N GLY A 91 -10.22 -2.80 23.06
CA GLY A 91 -10.06 -1.35 23.20
C GLY A 91 -11.12 -0.58 22.39
N PRO A 92 -11.19 0.76 22.55
CA PRO A 92 -12.06 1.58 21.72
C PRO A 92 -11.68 1.47 20.23
N PRO A 93 -12.64 1.74 19.31
CA PRO A 93 -12.40 1.80 17.87
C PRO A 93 -11.18 2.67 17.52
N ASP A 94 -10.22 2.11 16.77
CA ASP A 94 -9.07 2.85 16.28
C ASP A 94 -9.40 3.53 14.93
N ARG A 95 -9.04 4.80 14.78
CA ARG A 95 -9.30 5.60 13.57
C ARG A 95 -8.05 6.40 13.20
N PRO A 96 -7.13 5.79 12.42
CA PRO A 96 -5.92 6.48 11.99
C PRO A 96 -6.24 7.76 11.21
N PRO A 97 -5.42 8.82 11.33
CA PRO A 97 -5.60 10.02 10.55
C PRO A 97 -5.45 9.73 9.06
N PRO A 98 -6.13 10.50 8.17
CA PRO A 98 -5.95 10.36 6.73
C PRO A 98 -4.49 10.48 6.30
N THR A 99 -4.14 9.79 5.22
CA THR A 99 -2.81 9.88 4.62
C THR A 99 -2.56 11.31 4.12
N ARG A 100 -1.50 11.94 4.62
CA ARG A 100 -1.09 13.28 4.19
C ARG A 100 -0.45 13.19 2.80
N VAL A 101 -0.87 14.06 1.90
CA VAL A 101 -0.29 14.22 0.56
C VAL A 101 -0.16 15.70 0.26
N GLU A 102 0.98 16.13 -0.29
CA GLU A 102 1.19 17.50 -0.77
C GLU A 102 0.12 17.90 -1.79
N ASP A 103 -0.39 19.14 -1.75
CA ASP A 103 -1.46 19.62 -2.65
C ASP A 103 -1.14 19.37 -4.12
N ASN A 104 0.12 19.60 -4.48
CA ASN A 104 0.65 19.38 -5.83
C ASN A 104 1.89 18.48 -5.75
N PRO A 105 1.72 17.15 -5.63
CA PRO A 105 2.86 16.25 -5.58
C PRO A 105 3.60 16.30 -6.93
N PRO A 106 4.94 16.16 -6.94
CA PRO A 106 5.70 16.29 -8.17
C PRO A 106 5.31 15.21 -9.18
N LEU A 107 5.13 15.63 -10.43
CA LEU A 107 4.84 14.74 -11.57
C LEU A 107 6.09 14.28 -12.32
N GLY A 108 7.26 14.79 -11.91
CA GLY A 108 8.52 14.28 -12.40
C GLY A 108 9.71 14.74 -11.59
N LEU A 109 10.83 14.08 -11.81
CA LEU A 109 12.09 14.30 -11.10
C LEU A 109 13.25 14.05 -12.06
N ASP A 110 14.19 14.98 -12.12
CA ASP A 110 15.45 14.77 -12.83
C ASP A 110 16.36 13.85 -12.02
N LEU A 111 16.65 12.66 -12.56
CA LEU A 111 17.55 11.69 -11.93
C LEU A 111 19.02 11.96 -12.26
N ALA A 112 19.31 12.71 -13.33
CA ALA A 112 20.66 13.02 -13.79
C ALA A 112 21.23 14.30 -13.15
N GLY A 113 20.38 15.18 -12.61
CA GLY A 113 20.76 16.45 -12.00
C GLY A 113 21.57 16.38 -10.69
N GLY A 114 22.06 15.20 -10.28
CA GLY A 114 22.96 15.02 -9.13
C GLY A 114 22.30 15.06 -7.75
N ALA A 115 21.01 15.39 -7.66
CA ALA A 115 20.27 15.38 -6.40
C ALA A 115 20.00 13.96 -5.86
N ILE A 116 20.01 12.95 -6.74
CA ILE A 116 19.76 11.56 -6.40
C ILE A 116 21.07 10.78 -6.45
N ARG A 117 21.54 10.32 -5.28
CA ARG A 117 22.78 9.52 -5.15
C ARG A 117 22.54 8.02 -5.31
N THR A 118 21.35 7.55 -4.93
CA THR A 118 21.08 6.12 -4.81
C THR A 118 19.63 5.85 -5.18
N ILE A 119 19.43 4.84 -6.04
CA ILE A 119 18.11 4.33 -6.40
C ILE A 119 18.02 2.90 -5.88
N ILE A 120 16.97 2.60 -5.13
CA ILE A 120 16.69 1.27 -4.61
C ILE A 120 15.39 0.78 -5.25
N TRP A 121 15.47 -0.34 -5.98
CA TRP A 121 14.31 -0.98 -6.59
C TRP A 121 13.65 -1.94 -5.60
N ALA A 122 12.66 -1.44 -4.86
CA ALA A 122 11.84 -2.24 -3.94
C ALA A 122 10.51 -2.66 -4.59
N SER A 123 10.52 -3.05 -5.88
CA SER A 123 9.32 -3.38 -6.66
C SER A 123 8.79 -4.80 -6.44
N GLY A 124 9.33 -5.53 -5.46
CA GLY A 124 8.99 -6.91 -5.16
C GLY A 124 9.58 -7.93 -6.15
N TYR A 125 9.08 -9.15 -6.07
CA TYR A 125 9.53 -10.30 -6.85
C TYR A 125 8.33 -10.99 -7.50
N ARG A 126 8.58 -11.82 -8.52
CA ARG A 126 7.57 -12.70 -9.12
C ARG A 126 8.00 -14.14 -8.94
N PRO A 127 7.06 -15.09 -8.71
CA PRO A 127 7.40 -16.50 -8.73
C PRO A 127 8.01 -16.89 -10.07
N ASP A 128 9.08 -17.69 -10.04
CA ASP A 128 9.65 -18.31 -11.22
C ASP A 128 9.09 -19.74 -11.36
N TYR A 129 8.38 -19.98 -12.46
CA TYR A 129 7.80 -21.27 -12.81
C TYR A 129 8.49 -21.91 -14.01
N SER A 130 9.70 -21.46 -14.38
CA SER A 130 10.47 -22.03 -15.49
C SER A 130 10.73 -23.53 -15.37
N TRP A 131 10.66 -24.08 -14.16
CA TRP A 131 10.78 -25.52 -13.87
C TRP A 131 9.50 -26.33 -14.17
N LEU A 132 8.36 -25.68 -14.38
CA LEU A 132 7.07 -26.36 -14.57
C LEU A 132 6.80 -26.57 -16.07
N GLU A 133 7.04 -27.79 -16.55
CA GLU A 133 6.76 -28.20 -17.94
C GLU A 133 5.28 -28.63 -18.11
N LEU A 134 4.33 -27.71 -17.86
CA LEU A 134 2.90 -27.96 -18.04
C LEU A 134 2.27 -26.94 -19.01
N PRO A 135 1.29 -27.34 -19.86
CA PRO A 135 0.60 -26.45 -20.80
C PRO A 135 -0.46 -25.60 -20.09
N VAL A 136 -0.07 -24.96 -18.99
CA VAL A 136 -0.94 -24.15 -18.12
C VAL A 136 -0.32 -22.79 -17.79
N LEU A 137 0.92 -22.57 -18.24
CA LEU A 137 1.62 -21.31 -18.16
C LEU A 137 1.72 -20.78 -19.59
N ASP A 138 1.09 -19.64 -19.82
CA ASP A 138 1.04 -18.94 -21.12
C ASP A 138 2.33 -18.14 -21.38
#